data_AF-A0A183BAU0-F1
#
_entry.id   AF-A0A183BAU0-F1
#
_cell.length_a   1.000
_cell.length_b   1.000
_cell.length_c   1.000
_cell.angle_alpha   90.00
_cell.angle_beta   90.00
_cell.angle_gamma   90.00
#
_symmetry.space_group_name_H-M   'P 1'
#
loop_
_entity.id
_entity.type
_entity.pdbx_description
1 polymer ?
#
loop_
_entity_poly.entity_id
_entity_poly.type
_entity_poly.pdbx_seq_one_letter_code
_entity_poly.pdbx_strand_id
1 'polypeptide(L)'
;MEHKLAKLDEKQANEVRVQIMRALRNQKPQTSNLTRGKRMALRNLRNDHSVVTTKSEKTTMDRTDYEKKALEYLSTGQYEKLPEQKRRAILHKTQAFTAKLLHELPPKLSKSQLFQLYPKTCCPARFYGLPKIHKPNIPIRPTVD
;
A
#
# COMPACT_ATOMS: atom_id res chain seq x y z
N MET A 1 1.46 -5.86 -26.55
CA MET A 1 0.54 -6.25 -27.64
C MET A 1 -0.03 -5.04 -28.37
N GLU A 2 -0.42 -3.97 -27.67
CA GLU A 2 -0.97 -2.76 -28.29
C GLU A 2 -0.07 -2.11 -29.34
N HIS A 3 1.24 -2.01 -29.08
CA HIS A 3 2.22 -1.44 -30.02
C HIS A 3 2.38 -2.23 -31.34
N LYS A 4 1.93 -3.50 -31.39
CA LYS A 4 1.93 -4.31 -32.63
C LYS A 4 0.62 -4.18 -33.41
N LEU A 5 -0.49 -3.91 -32.71
CA LEU A 5 -1.80 -3.66 -33.34
C LEU A 5 -1.87 -2.29 -34.01
N ALA A 6 -1.08 -1.31 -33.56
CA ALA A 6 -0.97 0.02 -34.15
C ALA A 6 -0.30 0.06 -35.54
N LYS A 7 0.30 -1.06 -35.98
CA LYS A 7 0.95 -1.19 -37.30
C LYS A 7 0.08 -1.91 -38.35
N LEU A 8 -1.13 -2.32 -37.97
CA LEU A 8 -2.08 -3.04 -38.83
C LEU A 8 -3.16 -2.09 -39.34
N ASP A 9 -3.74 -2.41 -40.50
CA ASP A 9 -4.89 -1.69 -41.02
C ASP A 9 -6.09 -1.78 -40.06
N GLU A 10 -6.94 -0.76 -40.02
CA GLU A 10 -7.98 -0.61 -39.01
C GLU A 10 -8.98 -1.79 -39.03
N LYS A 11 -9.28 -2.30 -40.22
CA LYS A 11 -10.10 -3.51 -40.41
C LYS A 11 -9.44 -4.75 -39.80
N GLN A 12 -8.16 -4.97 -40.08
CA GLN A 12 -7.42 -6.14 -39.58
C GLN A 12 -7.27 -6.07 -38.05
N ALA A 13 -6.98 -4.89 -37.51
CA ALA A 13 -6.92 -4.68 -36.07
C ALA A 13 -8.28 -4.96 -35.40
N ASN A 14 -9.39 -4.52 -36.02
CA ASN A 14 -10.72 -4.79 -35.49
C ASN A 14 -11.09 -6.28 -35.55
N GLU A 15 -10.71 -6.98 -36.61
CA GLU A 15 -10.93 -8.42 -36.75
C GLU A 15 -10.20 -9.22 -35.66
N VAL A 16 -8.93 -8.87 -35.38
CA VAL A 16 -8.17 -9.47 -34.28
C VAL A 16 -8.81 -9.17 -32.93
N ARG A 17 -9.31 -7.95 -32.69
CA ARG A 17 -10.05 -7.62 -31.45
C ARG A 17 -11.30 -8.48 -31.30
N VAL A 18 -12.08 -8.65 -32.37
CA VAL A 18 -13.29 -9.50 -32.35
C VAL A 18 -12.93 -10.96 -32.07
N GLN A 19 -11.84 -11.47 -32.66
CA GLN A 19 -11.35 -12.83 -32.39
C GLN A 19 -10.91 -13.02 -30.94
N ILE A 20 -10.15 -12.07 -30.37
CA ILE A 20 -9.74 -12.09 -28.96
C ILE A 20 -10.97 -12.05 -28.04
N MET A 21 -11.95 -11.18 -28.33
CA MET A 21 -13.18 -11.09 -27.56
C MET A 21 -13.98 -12.40 -27.61
N ARG A 22 -14.09 -13.03 -28.78
CA ARG A 22 -14.73 -14.35 -28.92
C ARG A 22 -13.97 -15.43 -28.15
N ALA A 23 -12.64 -15.42 -28.20
CA ALA A 23 -11.80 -16.37 -27.48
C ALA A 23 -11.93 -16.22 -25.95
N LEU A 24 -11.88 -14.99 -25.44
CA LEU A 24 -12.07 -14.70 -24.01
C LEU A 24 -13.49 -15.03 -23.55
N ARG A 25 -14.52 -14.74 -24.36
CA ARG A 25 -15.92 -15.08 -24.05
C ARG A 25 -16.15 -16.58 -23.97
N ASN A 26 -15.47 -17.36 -24.81
CA ASN A 26 -15.59 -18.81 -24.86
C ASN A 26 -14.60 -19.52 -23.94
N GLN A 27 -13.70 -18.78 -23.27
CA GLN A 27 -12.73 -19.35 -22.34
C GLN A 27 -13.47 -19.89 -21.11
N LYS A 28 -13.36 -21.20 -20.87
CA LYS A 28 -13.85 -21.79 -19.63
C LYS A 28 -13.12 -21.15 -18.45
N PRO A 29 -13.83 -20.75 -17.36
CA PRO A 29 -13.18 -20.25 -16.17
C PRO A 29 -12.13 -21.26 -15.70
N GLN A 30 -10.91 -20.79 -15.43
CA GLN A 30 -9.91 -21.66 -14.83
C GLN A 30 -10.46 -22.17 -13.49
N THR A 31 -10.43 -23.49 -13.30
CA THR A 31 -10.77 -24.09 -12.02
C THR A 31 -9.80 -23.57 -10.97
N SER A 32 -10.33 -23.05 -9.87
CA SER A 32 -9.52 -22.53 -8.78
C SER A 32 -8.55 -23.60 -8.27
N ASN A 33 -7.25 -23.30 -8.26
CA ASN A 33 -6.20 -24.17 -7.70
C ASN A 33 -6.30 -24.35 -6.16
N LEU A 34 -7.26 -23.68 -5.53
CA LEU A 34 -7.51 -23.72 -4.10
C LEU A 34 -8.68 -24.65 -3.80
N THR A 35 -8.37 -25.81 -3.21
CA THR A 35 -9.37 -26.72 -2.64
C THR A 35 -10.07 -26.07 -1.44
N ARG A 36 -11.25 -26.57 -1.06
CA ARG A 36 -12.00 -26.09 0.11
C ARG A 36 -11.15 -26.11 1.39
N GLY A 37 -10.39 -27.19 1.60
CA GLY A 37 -9.48 -27.32 2.74
C GLY A 37 -8.40 -26.23 2.75
N LYS A 38 -7.76 -25.94 1.61
CA LYS A 38 -6.79 -24.84 1.50
C LYS A 38 -7.41 -23.48 1.79
N ARG A 39 -8.64 -23.23 1.32
CA ARG A 39 -9.36 -21.97 1.63
C ARG A 39 -9.68 -21.86 3.11
N MET A 40 -10.07 -22.95 3.77
CA MET A 40 -10.29 -22.96 5.21
C MET A 40 -8.98 -22.72 5.97
N ALA A 41 -7.89 -23.37 5.58
CA ALA A 41 -6.58 -23.15 6.19
C ALA A 41 -6.12 -21.69 6.05
N LEU A 42 -6.29 -21.08 4.86
CA LEU A 42 -5.99 -19.65 4.65
C LEU A 42 -6.88 -18.73 5.49
N ARG A 43 -8.17 -19.09 5.68
CA ARG A 43 -9.08 -18.34 6.55
C ARG A 43 -8.66 -18.44 8.01
N ASN A 44 -8.27 -19.63 8.45
CA ASN A 44 -7.78 -19.86 9.81
C ASN A 44 -6.48 -19.08 10.05
N LEU A 45 -5.52 -19.15 9.12
CA LEU A 45 -4.28 -18.39 9.19
C LEU A 45 -4.51 -16.86 9.20
N ARG A 46 -5.50 -16.38 8.44
CA ARG A 46 -5.88 -14.95 8.46
C ARG A 46 -6.45 -14.51 9.81
N ASN A 47 -7.13 -15.41 10.51
CA ASN A 47 -7.75 -15.14 11.81
C ASN A 47 -6.80 -15.45 12.97
N ASP A 48 -5.68 -16.10 12.69
CA ASP A 48 -4.65 -16.38 13.68
C ASP A 48 -3.84 -15.11 13.97
N HIS A 49 -4.03 -14.56 15.17
CA HIS A 49 -3.33 -13.37 15.62
C HIS A 49 -1.96 -13.66 16.23
N SER A 50 -1.57 -14.93 16.40
CA SER A 50 -0.25 -15.32 16.91
C SER A 50 0.86 -15.20 15.87
N VAL A 51 0.51 -15.16 14.58
CA VAL A 51 1.49 -15.12 13.48
C VAL A 51 1.39 -13.81 12.71
N VAL A 52 2.53 -13.17 12.49
CA VAL A 52 2.65 -12.01 11.61
C VAL A 52 2.94 -12.49 10.19
N THR A 53 2.02 -12.20 9.28
CA THR A 53 2.17 -12.44 7.84
C THR A 53 2.29 -11.11 7.12
N THR A 54 3.24 -10.99 6.20
CA THR A 54 3.41 -9.76 5.42
C THR A 54 3.04 -9.99 3.96
N LYS A 55 2.32 -9.04 3.37
CA LYS A 55 1.77 -9.13 2.00
C LYS A 55 2.84 -9.43 0.93
N SER A 56 4.09 -8.99 1.15
CA SER A 56 5.13 -9.01 0.13
C SER A 56 6.05 -10.25 0.17
N GLU A 57 6.10 -11.00 1.26
CA GLU A 57 7.09 -12.08 1.42
C GLU A 57 6.43 -13.35 1.98
N LYS A 58 6.87 -14.51 1.49
CA LYS A 58 6.37 -15.84 1.91
C LYS A 58 6.91 -16.24 3.30
N THR A 59 7.06 -15.27 4.19
CA THR A 59 7.73 -15.44 5.48
C THR A 59 6.75 -15.10 6.58
N THR A 60 6.65 -16.02 7.52
CA THR A 60 5.84 -15.90 8.74
C THR A 60 6.76 -15.81 9.94
N MET A 61 6.38 -15.01 10.93
CA MET A 61 7.10 -14.87 12.18
C MET A 61 6.10 -14.90 13.34
N ASP A 62 6.51 -15.43 14.48
CA ASP A 62 5.73 -15.32 15.70
C ASP A 62 5.53 -13.84 16.09
N ARG A 63 4.33 -13.51 16.57
CA ARG A 63 3.97 -12.14 16.89
C ARG A 63 4.78 -11.57 18.04
N THR A 64 5.02 -12.35 19.08
CA THR A 64 5.74 -11.88 20.27
C THR A 64 7.19 -11.56 19.93
N ASP A 65 7.84 -12.43 19.14
CA ASP A 65 9.18 -12.20 18.61
C ASP A 65 9.24 -10.99 17.70
N TYR A 66 8.25 -10.83 16.83
CA TYR A 66 8.15 -9.69 15.93
C TYR A 66 8.02 -8.38 16.70
N GLU A 67 7.11 -8.30 17.67
CA GLU A 67 6.88 -7.10 18.48
C GLU A 67 8.12 -6.74 19.29
N LYS A 68 8.77 -7.73 19.92
CA LYS A 68 10.02 -7.53 20.66
C LYS A 68 11.11 -6.92 19.77
N LYS A 69 11.34 -7.51 18.60
CA LYS A 69 12.35 -7.03 17.64
C LYS A 69 12.00 -5.64 17.09
N ALA A 70 10.73 -5.42 16.74
CA ALA A 70 10.27 -4.12 16.26
C ALA A 70 10.49 -3.02 17.30
N LEU A 71 10.19 -3.29 18.57
CA LEU A 71 10.43 -2.36 19.67
C LEU A 71 11.92 -2.13 19.92
N GLU A 72 12.74 -3.17 19.87
CA GLU A 72 14.20 -3.04 19.95
C GLU A 72 14.71 -2.07 18.87
N TYR A 73 14.33 -2.27 17.60
CA TYR A 73 14.69 -1.38 16.49
C TYR A 73 14.20 0.05 16.67
N LEU A 74 12.99 0.25 17.21
CA LEU A 74 12.46 1.59 17.49
C LEU A 74 13.18 2.27 18.67
N SER A 75 13.68 1.50 19.64
CA SER A 75 14.38 2.02 20.81
C SER A 75 15.84 2.38 20.55
N THR A 76 16.52 1.63 19.67
CA THR A 76 17.95 1.84 19.34
C THR A 76 18.15 2.64 18.04
N GLY A 77 17.09 2.79 17.25
CA GLY A 77 17.14 3.36 15.92
C GLY A 77 17.07 4.89 15.86
N GLN A 78 16.90 5.40 14.65
CA GLN A 78 16.80 6.84 14.35
C GLN A 78 15.37 7.40 14.50
N TYR A 79 14.43 6.60 15.00
CA TYR A 79 13.01 6.97 15.05
C TYR A 79 12.65 7.49 16.45
N GLU A 80 11.96 8.63 16.51
CA GLU A 80 11.39 9.17 17.73
C GLU A 80 9.87 9.09 17.68
N LYS A 81 9.24 8.74 18.80
CA LYS A 81 7.79 8.81 18.92
C LYS A 81 7.35 10.28 18.85
N LEU A 82 6.57 10.64 17.83
CA LEU A 82 6.03 11.99 17.69
C LEU A 82 4.93 12.26 18.75
N PRO A 83 5.14 13.18 19.71
CA PRO A 83 4.13 13.52 20.71
C PRO A 83 2.93 14.24 20.07
N GLU A 84 1.75 14.06 20.64
CA GLU A 84 0.51 14.67 20.16
C GLU A 84 0.57 16.20 20.12
N GLN A 85 1.22 16.83 21.10
CA GLN A 85 1.41 18.29 21.11
C GLN A 85 2.25 18.77 19.93
N LYS A 86 3.41 18.12 19.67
CA LYS A 86 4.26 18.44 18.51
C LYS A 86 3.50 18.20 17.20
N ARG A 87 2.73 17.11 17.10
CA ARG A 87 1.88 16.80 15.94
C ARG A 87 0.85 17.90 15.65
N ARG A 88 0.13 18.38 16.67
CA ARG A 88 -0.83 19.48 16.52
C ARG A 88 -0.14 20.78 16.12
N ALA A 89 1.00 21.09 16.73
CA ALA A 89 1.78 22.27 16.38
C ALA A 89 2.25 22.23 14.91
N ILE A 90 2.71 21.08 14.42
CA ILE A 90 3.07 20.89 13.01
C ILE A 90 1.85 21.11 12.11
N LEU A 91 0.71 20.50 12.43
CA LEU A 91 -0.51 20.66 11.64
C LEU A 91 -0.94 22.13 11.55
N HIS A 92 -0.97 22.86 12.68
CA HIS A 92 -1.34 24.27 12.69
C HIS A 92 -0.35 25.15 11.90
N LYS A 93 0.96 24.87 12.00
CA LYS A 93 1.97 25.57 11.21
C LYS A 93 1.78 25.33 9.71
N THR A 94 1.56 24.09 9.31
CA THR A 94 1.31 23.75 7.90
C THR A 94 0.01 24.38 7.41
N GLN A 95 -1.06 24.34 8.20
CA GLN A 95 -2.34 24.99 7.89
C GLN A 95 -2.19 26.51 7.69
N ALA A 96 -1.49 27.19 8.61
CA ALA A 96 -1.25 28.62 8.50
C ALA A 96 -0.40 28.96 7.26
N PHE A 97 0.63 28.16 6.97
CA PHE A 97 1.46 28.32 5.78
C PHE A 97 0.65 28.10 4.49
N THR A 98 -0.14 27.02 4.41
CA THR A 98 -1.01 26.74 3.26
C THR A 98 -2.06 27.83 3.07
N ALA A 99 -2.65 28.36 4.15
CA ALA A 99 -3.62 29.45 4.06
C ALA A 99 -3.00 30.72 3.47
N LYS A 100 -1.78 31.09 3.90
CA LYS A 100 -1.03 32.22 3.32
C LYS A 100 -0.74 32.00 1.84
N LEU A 101 -0.21 30.84 1.48
CA LEU A 101 0.10 30.50 0.09
C LEU A 101 -1.16 30.53 -0.81
N LEU A 102 -2.28 29.99 -0.34
CA LEU A 102 -3.55 30.01 -1.08
C LEU A 102 -4.11 31.42 -1.26
N HIS A 103 -3.85 32.34 -0.33
CA HIS A 103 -4.25 33.74 -0.43
C HIS A 103 -3.37 34.53 -1.42
N GLU A 104 -2.09 34.19 -1.53
CA GLU A 104 -1.13 34.81 -2.45
C GLU A 104 -1.30 34.34 -3.91
N LEU A 105 -1.92 33.17 -4.11
CA LEU A 105 -2.20 32.65 -5.46
C LEU A 105 -3.36 33.42 -6.12
N PRO A 106 -3.24 33.77 -7.43
CA PRO A 106 -4.33 34.40 -8.16
C PRO A 106 -5.57 33.47 -8.16
N PRO A 107 -6.80 34.03 -8.20
CA PRO A 107 -8.05 33.28 -8.07
C PRO A 107 -8.34 32.43 -9.32
N LYS A 108 -7.58 31.35 -9.50
CA LYS A 108 -7.76 30.33 -10.53
C LYS A 108 -8.38 29.05 -9.98
N LEU A 109 -8.41 28.90 -8.66
CA LEU A 109 -8.90 27.72 -7.98
C LEU A 109 -10.33 27.94 -7.47
N SER A 110 -11.18 26.96 -7.70
CA SER A 110 -12.52 26.92 -7.11
C SER A 110 -12.46 26.67 -5.59
N LYS A 111 -13.53 27.02 -4.86
CA LYS A 111 -13.65 26.72 -3.42
C LYS A 111 -13.44 25.23 -3.10
N SER A 112 -13.90 24.34 -3.99
CA SER A 112 -13.71 22.88 -3.87
C SER A 112 -12.23 22.50 -3.92
N GLN A 113 -11.48 23.06 -4.86
CA GLN A 113 -10.04 22.81 -4.98
C GLN A 113 -9.25 23.36 -3.80
N LEU A 114 -9.60 24.56 -3.29
CA LEU A 114 -8.99 25.08 -2.05
C LEU A 114 -9.23 24.13 -0.86
N PHE A 115 -10.45 23.62 -0.72
CA PHE A 115 -10.78 22.68 0.35
C PHE A 115 -10.04 21.33 0.24
N GLN A 116 -9.69 20.90 -0.98
CA GLN A 116 -8.87 19.70 -1.20
C GLN A 116 -7.40 19.93 -0.88
N LEU A 117 -6.86 21.12 -1.18
CA LEU A 117 -5.47 21.47 -0.92
C LEU A 117 -5.21 21.79 0.55
N TYR A 118 -6.24 22.15 1.31
CA TYR A 118 -6.10 22.48 2.72
C TYR A 118 -5.78 21.23 3.56
N PRO A 119 -4.68 21.21 4.33
CA PRO A 119 -4.30 20.07 5.14
C PRO A 119 -5.27 19.89 6.32
N LYS A 120 -5.93 18.73 6.38
CA LYS A 120 -6.95 18.41 7.39
C LYS A 120 -6.39 17.61 8.56
N THR A 121 -5.39 16.80 8.30
CA THR A 121 -4.84 15.87 9.29
C THR A 121 -3.31 15.83 9.17
N CYS A 122 -2.66 15.52 10.28
CA CYS A 122 -1.25 15.18 10.32
C CYS A 122 -1.17 13.74 10.85
N CYS A 123 -1.01 12.79 9.93
CA CYS A 123 -0.80 11.39 10.27
C CYS A 123 0.71 11.16 10.40
N PRO A 124 1.22 10.75 11.58
CA PRO A 124 2.61 10.33 11.67
C PRO A 124 2.81 9.07 10.82
N ALA A 125 4.01 8.94 10.29
CA ALA A 125 4.38 7.81 9.48
C ALA A 125 4.29 6.50 10.31
N ARG A 126 3.80 5.41 9.72
CA ARG A 126 3.63 4.14 10.43
C ARG A 126 4.84 3.25 10.21
N PHE A 127 5.43 2.81 11.31
CA PHE A 127 6.50 1.83 11.25
C PHE A 127 5.96 0.40 11.15
N TYR A 128 6.56 -0.40 10.29
CA TYR A 128 6.41 -1.85 10.29
C TYR A 128 7.69 -2.55 9.80
N GLY A 129 7.93 -3.76 10.29
CA GLY A 129 9.03 -4.62 9.88
C GLY A 129 8.57 -5.65 8.85
N LEU A 130 9.34 -5.83 7.78
CA LEU A 130 9.17 -6.99 6.90
C LEU A 130 9.98 -8.16 7.48
N PRO A 131 9.37 -9.30 7.83
CA PRO A 131 10.09 -10.47 8.32
C PRO A 131 11.13 -10.98 7.30
N LYS A 132 12.34 -11.23 7.79
CA LYS A 132 13.52 -11.71 7.06
C LYS A 132 14.18 -12.87 7.82
N ILE A 133 13.40 -13.91 8.17
CA ILE A 133 13.87 -15.05 9.00
C ILE A 133 15.07 -15.79 8.42
N HIS A 134 15.32 -15.68 7.11
CA HIS A 134 16.48 -16.28 6.45
C HIS A 134 17.80 -15.54 6.74
N LYS A 135 17.75 -14.37 7.41
CA LYS A 135 18.93 -13.62 7.85
C LYS A 135 19.06 -13.75 9.38
N PRO A 136 20.04 -14.52 9.89
CA PRO A 136 20.12 -14.87 11.32
C PRO A 136 20.25 -13.65 12.25
N ASN A 137 20.82 -12.54 11.76
CA ASN A 137 21.09 -11.34 12.57
C ASN A 137 20.18 -10.14 12.25
N ILE A 138 19.42 -10.18 11.15
CA ILE A 138 18.55 -9.07 10.72
C ILE A 138 17.17 -9.66 10.39
N PRO A 139 16.43 -10.08 11.43
CA PRO A 139 15.19 -10.82 11.25
C PRO A 139 14.03 -9.93 10.77
N ILE A 140 14.14 -8.60 10.83
CA ILE A 140 13.14 -7.67 10.27
C ILE A 140 13.82 -6.57 9.44
N ARG A 141 13.22 -6.20 8.30
CA ARG A 141 13.59 -5.00 7.53
C ARG A 141 12.64 -3.87 7.90
N PRO A 142 13.09 -2.81 8.59
CA PRO A 142 12.24 -1.69 8.96
C PRO A 142 11.75 -0.93 7.71
N THR A 143 10.47 -0.58 7.71
CA THR A 143 9.79 0.19 6.67
C THR A 143 8.86 1.20 7.33
N VAL A 144 8.69 2.35 6.69
CA VAL A 144 7.86 3.46 7.17
C VAL A 144 6.91 3.87 6.04
N ASP A 145 5.60 3.91 6.31
CA ASP A 145 4.57 4.45 5.40
C ASP A 145 4.02 5.81 5.85
#